data_AF-A0A1P8JMQ6-F1
#
_entry.id   AF-A0A1P8JMQ6-F1
#
_cell.length_a   1.000
_cell.length_b   1.000
_cell.length_c   1.000
_cell.angle_alpha   90.00
_cell.angle_beta   90.00
_cell.angle_gamma   90.00
#
_symmetry.space_group_name_H-M   'P 1'
#
loop_
_entity.id
_entity.type
_entity.pdbx_description
1 polymer ?
#
loop_
_entity_poly.entity_id
_entity_poly.type
_entity_poly.pdbx_seq_one_letter_code
_entity_poly.pdbx_strand_id
1 'polypeptide(L)'
;MKKILLLELMMAACTGLNAQIMFKTEYFGESDYRMTEGDTDRKVGNSKGSAVVYQGGVNIPLSMKLDENKRPTMWALSVGGAYVRLDNKGFTEPLVIDEIMNLGLSLNHLRPLNDRWSMMATVGGGIYMPSTRLSKIRFKNVLGSVGVVFIYHLKPNLELGGGIALNNSFGYPMLFPAFYFNWATAGKYTVKISMMDGVEMSAGYNANRHLSLNLVAELKGQMALMEQDGKDKIFSHQYIIAGFRPEIKLGKRISIPITAGIHAMRPAEITDRSLKSMFQDRSYYFQISPYASAGLNIDF
;
A
#
# COMPACT_ATOMS: atom_id res chain seq x y z
N MET A 1 21.27 18.23 -11.16
CA MET A 1 20.38 18.26 -9.98
C MET A 1 19.67 16.92 -9.72
N LYS A 2 18.98 16.28 -10.68
CA LYS A 2 18.34 14.95 -10.47
C LYS A 2 19.31 13.81 -10.09
N LYS A 3 20.53 13.81 -10.64
CA LYS A 3 21.57 12.81 -10.32
C LYS A 3 22.20 13.02 -8.93
N ILE A 4 22.13 14.24 -8.39
CA ILE A 4 22.75 14.59 -7.10
C ILE A 4 21.83 14.12 -5.96
N LEU A 5 20.51 14.30 -6.08
CA LEU A 5 19.54 13.81 -5.10
C LEU A 5 19.58 12.27 -4.97
N LEU A 6 19.76 11.55 -6.09
CA LEU A 6 19.89 10.09 -6.09
C LEU A 6 21.20 9.63 -5.42
N LEU A 7 22.28 10.40 -5.61
CA LEU A 7 23.59 10.15 -5.02
C LEU A 7 23.61 10.49 -3.52
N GLU A 8 22.89 11.53 -3.10
CA GLU A 8 22.69 11.90 -1.70
C GLU A 8 21.79 10.89 -0.97
N LEU A 9 20.75 10.37 -1.62
CA LEU A 9 19.92 9.29 -1.08
C LEU A 9 20.73 7.99 -0.94
N MET A 10 21.62 7.68 -1.90
CA MET A 10 22.55 6.55 -1.80
C MET A 10 23.65 6.77 -0.76
N MET A 11 24.17 8.00 -0.59
CA MET A 11 25.17 8.29 0.44
C MET A 11 24.59 8.31 1.85
N ALA A 12 23.33 8.72 2.04
CA ALA A 12 22.63 8.58 3.32
C ALA A 12 22.47 7.09 3.71
N ALA A 13 22.28 6.21 2.73
CA ALA A 13 22.24 4.76 2.92
C ALA A 13 23.62 4.13 3.23
N CYS A 14 24.74 4.87 3.11
CA CYS A 14 26.08 4.38 3.45
C CYS A 14 26.44 4.53 4.94
N THR A 15 25.53 5.01 5.78
CA THR A 15 25.81 5.31 7.21
C THR A 15 25.51 4.13 8.15
N GLY A 16 25.75 2.87 7.74
CA GLY A 16 25.54 1.70 8.62
C GLY A 16 24.11 1.51 9.14
N LEU A 17 23.15 2.29 8.63
CA LEU A 17 21.73 2.20 8.89
C LEU A 17 21.14 1.20 7.89
N ASN A 18 20.48 0.15 8.39
CA ASN A 18 19.88 -0.86 7.53
C ASN A 18 18.64 -0.30 6.82
N ALA A 19 18.83 0.40 5.70
CA ALA A 19 17.74 0.96 4.92
C ALA A 19 17.11 -0.09 4.01
N GLN A 20 15.80 -0.02 3.81
CA GLN A 20 15.07 -0.89 2.89
C GLN A 20 14.50 -0.04 1.76
N ILE A 21 14.81 -0.40 0.53
CA ILE A 21 14.29 0.25 -0.68
C ILE A 21 13.41 -0.75 -1.41
N MET A 22 12.21 -0.33 -1.82
CA MET A 22 11.30 -1.12 -2.62
C MET A 22 10.92 -0.33 -3.87
N PHE A 23 10.92 -1.00 -5.01
CA PHE A 23 10.25 -0.54 -6.23
C PHE A 23 9.36 -1.66 -6.76
N LYS A 24 8.18 -1.31 -7.28
CA LYS A 24 7.27 -2.27 -7.90
C LYS A 24 6.54 -1.62 -9.06
N THR A 25 6.41 -2.35 -10.16
CA THR A 25 5.56 -1.98 -11.30
C THR A 25 4.50 -3.05 -11.45
N GLU A 26 3.24 -2.64 -11.58
CA GLU A 26 2.08 -3.51 -11.66
C GLU A 26 1.27 -3.17 -12.91
N TYR A 27 0.81 -4.20 -13.61
CA TYR A 27 -0.04 -4.11 -14.78
C TYR A 27 -1.35 -4.85 -14.51
N PHE A 28 -2.45 -4.16 -14.77
CA PHE A 28 -3.81 -4.67 -14.69
C PHE A 28 -4.38 -4.69 -16.11
N GLY A 29 -4.71 -5.86 -16.63
CA GLY A 29 -5.28 -6.04 -17.96
C GLY A 29 -6.62 -5.33 -18.12
N GLU A 30 -7.01 -5.08 -19.37
CA GLU A 30 -8.30 -4.46 -19.69
C GLU A 30 -9.48 -5.33 -19.23
N SER A 31 -10.44 -4.71 -18.54
CA SER A 31 -11.68 -5.37 -18.16
C SER A 31 -12.87 -4.40 -18.17
N ASP A 32 -14.08 -4.96 -18.20
CA ASP A 32 -15.30 -4.16 -18.22
C ASP A 32 -15.55 -3.48 -16.87
N TYR A 33 -16.08 -2.27 -16.94
CA TYR A 33 -16.52 -1.50 -15.79
C TYR A 33 -17.97 -1.85 -15.46
N ARG A 34 -18.20 -2.17 -14.19
CA ARG A 34 -19.48 -2.65 -13.68
C ARG A 34 -19.90 -1.84 -12.46
N MET A 35 -21.18 -1.92 -12.18
CA MET A 35 -21.80 -1.24 -11.06
C MET A 35 -22.78 -2.16 -10.38
N THR A 36 -22.64 -2.25 -9.06
CA THR A 36 -23.59 -2.93 -8.19
C THR A 36 -24.47 -1.91 -7.48
N GLU A 37 -25.75 -2.20 -7.36
CA GLU A 37 -26.74 -1.42 -6.61
C GLU A 37 -27.76 -2.39 -5.99
N GLY A 38 -27.70 -2.56 -4.67
CA GLY A 38 -28.41 -3.66 -3.99
C GLY A 38 -27.97 -5.02 -4.53
N ASP A 39 -28.93 -5.86 -4.92
CA ASP A 39 -28.68 -7.19 -5.50
C ASP A 39 -28.41 -7.19 -7.01
N THR A 40 -28.39 -6.01 -7.65
CA THR A 40 -28.19 -5.91 -9.10
C THR A 40 -26.74 -5.64 -9.44
N ASP A 41 -26.18 -6.40 -10.39
CA ASP A 41 -24.87 -6.15 -10.99
C ASP A 41 -25.04 -5.95 -12.50
N ARG A 42 -24.69 -4.76 -12.98
CA ARG A 42 -24.82 -4.37 -14.39
C ARG A 42 -23.55 -3.75 -14.94
N LYS A 43 -23.30 -4.02 -16.21
CA LYS A 43 -22.23 -3.37 -16.97
C LYS A 43 -22.58 -1.89 -17.21
N VAL A 44 -21.60 -1.00 -17.07
CA VAL A 44 -21.76 0.42 -17.37
C VAL A 44 -21.44 0.65 -18.84
N GLY A 45 -22.45 0.60 -19.70
CA GLY A 45 -22.31 0.78 -21.15
C GLY A 45 -21.22 -0.12 -21.76
N ASN A 46 -20.37 0.47 -22.60
CA ASN A 46 -19.19 -0.18 -23.18
C ASN A 46 -17.89 0.20 -22.45
N SER A 47 -18.00 0.67 -21.20
CA SER A 47 -16.87 1.18 -20.43
C SER A 47 -15.89 0.06 -20.05
N LYS A 48 -14.61 0.28 -20.32
CA LYS A 48 -13.50 -0.63 -20.05
C LYS A 48 -12.30 0.11 -19.51
N GLY A 49 -11.43 -0.57 -18.77
CA GLY A 49 -10.23 0.06 -18.28
C GLY A 49 -9.10 -0.91 -17.97
N SER A 50 -7.88 -0.47 -18.25
CA SER A 50 -6.64 -1.11 -17.80
C SER A 50 -5.85 -0.14 -16.90
N ALA A 51 -4.87 -0.63 -16.15
CA ALA A 51 -4.03 0.26 -15.33
C ALA A 51 -2.59 -0.18 -15.26
N VAL A 52 -1.71 0.80 -15.07
CA VAL A 52 -0.31 0.59 -14.70
C VAL A 52 -0.02 1.37 -13.41
N VAL A 53 0.55 0.70 -12.42
CA VAL A 53 0.98 1.32 -11.16
C VAL A 53 2.50 1.24 -11.08
N TYR A 54 3.14 2.38 -10.85
CA TYR A 54 4.55 2.47 -10.50
C TYR A 54 4.64 2.94 -9.05
N GLN A 55 5.24 2.14 -8.18
CA GLN A 55 5.35 2.49 -6.77
C GLN A 55 6.76 2.26 -6.26
N GLY A 56 7.15 3.06 -5.29
CA GLY A 56 8.43 2.92 -4.63
C GLY A 56 8.40 3.49 -3.23
N GLY A 57 9.31 3.00 -2.40
CA GLY A 57 9.44 3.45 -1.03
C GLY A 57 10.82 3.17 -0.47
N VAL A 58 11.17 3.96 0.54
CA VAL A 58 12.40 3.82 1.33
C VAL A 58 12.02 3.87 2.79
N ASN A 59 12.50 2.90 3.56
CA ASN A 59 12.39 2.89 5.02
C ASN A 59 13.78 2.99 5.62
N ILE A 60 14.03 4.04 6.39
CA ILE A 60 15.34 4.38 6.97
C ILE A 60 15.22 4.31 8.48
N PRO A 61 15.79 3.29 9.16
CA PRO A 61 15.93 3.31 10.60
C PRO A 61 16.82 4.50 11.01
N LEU A 62 16.29 5.44 11.78
CA LEU A 62 17.02 6.59 12.31
C LEU A 62 17.77 6.23 13.60
N SER A 63 17.20 5.32 14.39
CA SER A 63 17.78 4.82 15.63
C SER A 63 17.27 3.42 15.89
N MET A 64 18.12 2.53 16.40
CA MET A 64 17.75 1.18 16.79
C MET A 64 18.54 0.74 18.02
N LYS A 65 17.82 0.32 19.06
CA LYS A 65 18.38 -0.30 20.27
C LYS A 65 17.63 -1.58 20.54
N LEU A 66 18.34 -2.66 20.86
CA LEU A 66 17.71 -3.93 21.22
C LEU A 66 17.58 -4.01 22.74
N ASP A 67 16.43 -4.50 23.22
CA ASP A 67 16.28 -4.89 24.62
C ASP A 67 16.90 -6.27 24.89
N GLU A 68 16.83 -6.74 26.14
CA GLU A 68 17.34 -8.06 26.56
C GLU A 68 16.68 -9.23 25.79
N ASN A 69 15.45 -9.02 25.31
CA ASN A 69 14.67 -9.98 24.51
C ASN A 69 14.91 -9.83 23.00
N LYS A 70 15.93 -9.08 22.58
CA LYS A 70 16.26 -8.78 21.16
C LYS A 70 15.13 -8.06 20.41
N ARG A 71 14.27 -7.33 21.12
CA ARG A 71 13.22 -6.51 20.51
C ARG A 71 13.72 -5.09 20.27
N PRO A 72 13.42 -4.51 19.10
CA PRO A 72 13.89 -3.19 18.76
C PRO A 72 13.05 -2.10 19.42
N THR A 73 13.71 -1.18 20.12
CA THR A 73 13.29 0.21 20.22
C THR A 73 13.84 0.93 19.01
N MET A 74 12.96 1.34 18.10
CA MET A 74 13.32 1.87 16.80
C MET A 74 12.58 3.17 16.49
N TRP A 75 13.30 4.10 15.89
CA TRP A 75 12.73 5.19 15.10
C TRP A 75 13.03 4.94 13.64
N ALA A 76 12.04 5.05 12.77
CA ALA A 76 12.21 4.85 11.33
C ALA A 76 11.48 5.93 10.54
N LEU A 77 12.14 6.49 9.54
CA LEU A 77 11.55 7.40 8.57
C LEU A 77 11.17 6.59 7.33
N SER A 78 9.90 6.64 6.95
CA SER A 78 9.40 5.99 5.74
C SER A 78 8.97 7.06 4.73
N VAL A 79 9.45 6.94 3.50
CA VAL A 79 9.11 7.81 2.38
C VAL A 79 8.62 6.92 1.25
N GLY A 80 7.49 7.25 0.64
CA GLY A 80 6.93 6.42 -0.41
C GLY A 80 6.07 7.19 -1.39
N GLY A 81 5.82 6.58 -2.54
CA GLY A 81 4.95 7.15 -3.53
C GLY A 81 4.47 6.13 -4.55
N ALA A 82 3.36 6.46 -5.19
CA ALA A 82 2.79 5.70 -6.29
C ALA A 82 2.29 6.65 -7.39
N TYR A 83 2.60 6.31 -8.63
CA TYR A 83 2.01 6.89 -9.82
C TYR A 83 1.17 5.83 -10.51
N VAL A 84 -0.10 6.13 -10.73
CA VAL A 84 -1.04 5.25 -11.44
C VAL A 84 -1.43 5.92 -12.74
N ARG A 85 -1.39 5.17 -13.83
CA ARG A 85 -1.98 5.53 -15.11
C ARG A 85 -3.13 4.58 -15.40
N LEU A 86 -4.32 5.14 -15.59
CA LEU A 86 -5.57 4.43 -15.87
C LEU A 86 -5.92 4.69 -17.34
N ASP A 87 -5.96 3.64 -18.16
CA ASP A 87 -6.38 3.73 -19.56
C ASP A 87 -7.84 3.30 -19.64
N ASN A 88 -8.74 4.29 -19.59
CA ASN A 88 -10.18 4.14 -19.54
C ASN A 88 -10.81 4.47 -20.90
N LYS A 89 -11.70 3.61 -21.39
CA LYS A 89 -12.34 3.74 -22.71
C LYS A 89 -13.84 3.56 -22.60
N GLY A 90 -14.59 4.27 -23.44
CA GLY A 90 -16.04 4.08 -23.56
C GLY A 90 -16.85 4.58 -22.36
N PHE A 91 -16.34 5.55 -21.61
CA PHE A 91 -17.08 6.23 -20.53
C PHE A 91 -17.83 7.45 -21.08
N THR A 92 -19.13 7.53 -20.81
CA THR A 92 -19.99 8.67 -21.15
C THR A 92 -20.11 9.67 -20.02
N GLU A 93 -19.79 9.25 -18.79
CA GLU A 93 -19.84 10.04 -17.57
C GLU A 93 -18.45 10.06 -16.90
N PRO A 94 -18.10 11.13 -16.16
CA PRO A 94 -16.82 11.27 -15.46
C PRO A 94 -16.81 10.43 -14.17
N LEU A 95 -16.85 9.10 -14.31
CA LEU A 95 -16.87 8.14 -13.20
C LEU A 95 -15.47 7.70 -12.76
N VAL A 96 -14.47 7.94 -13.60
CA VAL A 96 -13.06 7.56 -13.40
C VAL A 96 -12.13 8.70 -13.78
N ILE A 97 -10.89 8.62 -13.32
CA ILE A 97 -9.81 9.55 -13.68
C ILE A 97 -8.70 8.79 -14.41
N ASP A 98 -7.81 9.53 -15.07
CA ASP A 98 -6.75 8.94 -15.92
C ASP A 98 -5.42 8.74 -15.20
N GLU A 99 -5.19 9.48 -14.11
CA GLU A 99 -3.94 9.37 -13.35
C GLU A 99 -4.12 9.65 -11.85
N ILE A 100 -3.29 8.98 -11.04
CA ILE A 100 -3.16 9.22 -9.60
C ILE A 100 -1.69 9.43 -9.27
N MET A 101 -1.41 10.40 -8.40
CA MET A 101 -0.10 10.58 -7.80
C MET A 101 -0.23 10.65 -6.28
N ASN A 102 0.34 9.65 -5.60
CA ASN A 102 0.45 9.57 -4.16
C ASN A 102 1.90 9.78 -3.76
N LEU A 103 2.16 10.67 -2.81
CA LEU A 103 3.47 10.83 -2.17
C LEU A 103 3.25 10.96 -0.68
N GLY A 104 4.01 10.21 0.13
CA GLY A 104 3.85 10.14 1.57
C GLY A 104 5.17 10.12 2.31
N LEU A 105 5.14 10.64 3.53
CA LEU A 105 6.24 10.63 4.48
C LEU A 105 5.67 10.34 5.87
N SER A 106 6.28 9.40 6.58
CA SER A 106 5.90 9.07 7.96
C SER A 106 7.13 8.80 8.83
N LEU A 107 7.00 9.17 10.09
CA LEU A 107 7.90 8.82 11.17
C LEU A 107 7.22 7.75 12.03
N ASN A 108 7.88 6.62 12.16
CA ASN A 108 7.42 5.46 12.90
C ASN A 108 8.29 5.26 14.13
N HIS A 109 7.66 5.01 15.27
CA HIS A 109 8.31 4.63 16.51
C HIS A 109 7.79 3.28 16.97
N LEU A 110 8.68 2.32 17.15
CA LEU A 110 8.37 1.02 17.74
C LEU A 110 9.15 0.89 19.03
N ARG A 111 8.50 0.46 20.12
CA ARG A 111 9.20 0.13 21.37
C ARG A 111 8.55 -1.04 22.10
N PRO A 112 9.33 -1.93 22.72
CA PRO A 112 8.81 -2.84 23.73
C PRO A 112 8.33 -2.02 24.94
N LEU A 113 7.21 -2.46 25.54
CA LEU A 113 6.71 -1.95 26.81
C LEU A 113 7.02 -2.94 27.95
N ASN A 114 6.97 -4.24 27.65
CA ASN A 114 7.33 -5.35 28.53
C ASN A 114 7.56 -6.62 27.70
N ASP A 115 7.72 -7.76 28.36
CA ASP A 115 8.00 -9.06 27.72
C ASP A 115 6.90 -9.56 26.78
N ARG A 116 5.68 -9.01 26.80
CA ARG A 116 4.59 -9.43 25.90
C ARG A 116 3.94 -8.32 25.11
N TRP A 117 4.26 -7.07 25.39
CA TRP A 117 3.66 -5.91 24.74
C TRP A 117 4.70 -5.01 24.08
N SER A 118 4.39 -4.55 22.88
CA SER A 118 5.05 -3.46 22.19
C SER A 118 4.05 -2.37 21.87
N MET A 119 4.55 -1.16 21.65
CA MET A 119 3.77 -0.05 21.13
C MET A 119 4.42 0.44 19.84
N MET A 120 3.58 0.64 18.82
CA MET A 120 3.91 1.27 17.56
C MET A 120 3.15 2.58 17.46
N ALA A 121 3.85 3.69 17.30
CA ALA A 121 3.29 4.99 17.02
C ALA A 121 3.76 5.47 15.64
N THR A 122 2.85 6.06 14.88
CA THR A 122 3.12 6.59 13.54
C THR A 122 2.58 8.00 13.45
N VAL A 123 3.37 8.91 12.89
CA VAL A 123 2.93 10.24 12.49
C VAL A 123 3.40 10.50 11.07
N GLY A 124 2.51 10.93 10.20
CA GLY A 124 2.87 11.16 8.81
C GLY A 124 1.81 11.90 8.05
N GLY A 125 2.10 12.10 6.78
CA GLY A 125 1.17 12.69 5.85
C GLY A 125 1.63 12.53 4.42
N GLY A 126 0.77 12.91 3.50
CA GLY A 126 1.03 12.80 2.09
C GLY A 126 0.14 13.67 1.24
N ILE A 127 0.49 13.76 -0.03
CA ILE A 127 -0.30 14.39 -1.08
C ILE A 127 -0.87 13.32 -2.00
N TYR A 128 -2.15 13.45 -2.30
CA TYR A 128 -2.95 12.48 -3.04
C TYR A 128 -3.70 13.22 -4.15
N MET A 129 -3.17 13.15 -5.37
CA MET A 129 -3.57 14.02 -6.47
C MET A 129 -4.15 13.24 -7.65
N PRO A 130 -5.13 13.81 -8.37
CA PRO A 130 -5.61 13.26 -9.64
C PRO A 130 -4.75 13.73 -10.82
N SER A 131 -3.54 14.26 -10.56
CA SER A 131 -2.62 14.68 -11.62
C SER A 131 -1.17 14.69 -11.18
N THR A 132 -0.25 14.56 -12.13
CA THR A 132 1.22 14.67 -11.91
C THR A 132 1.73 16.11 -11.80
N ARG A 133 0.86 17.11 -12.03
CA ARG A 133 1.24 18.53 -12.02
C ARG A 133 1.34 19.05 -10.59
N LEU A 134 2.55 19.03 -10.02
CA LEU A 134 2.83 19.52 -8.67
C LEU A 134 2.42 20.99 -8.45
N SER A 135 2.37 21.83 -9.49
CA SER A 135 1.87 23.21 -9.39
C SER A 135 0.38 23.33 -9.03
N LYS A 136 -0.39 22.24 -9.18
CA LYS A 136 -1.82 22.17 -8.83
C LYS A 136 -2.07 21.68 -7.41
N ILE A 137 -1.03 21.41 -6.61
CA ILE A 137 -1.20 20.99 -5.21
C ILE A 137 -1.98 22.07 -4.46
N ARG A 138 -3.06 21.64 -3.79
CA ARG A 138 -3.83 22.45 -2.84
C ARG A 138 -3.87 21.74 -1.49
N PHE A 139 -4.18 22.49 -0.44
CA PHE A 139 -4.27 21.94 0.92
C PHE A 139 -5.28 20.79 1.03
N LYS A 140 -6.36 20.83 0.26
CA LYS A 140 -7.35 19.74 0.19
C LYS A 140 -6.78 18.41 -0.33
N ASN A 141 -5.64 18.42 -1.03
CA ASN A 141 -4.95 17.22 -1.50
C ASN A 141 -4.04 16.60 -0.43
N VAL A 142 -3.91 17.23 0.73
CA VAL A 142 -3.03 16.78 1.82
C VAL A 142 -3.81 15.92 2.80
N LEU A 143 -3.25 14.76 3.13
CA LEU A 143 -3.69 13.92 4.23
C LEU A 143 -2.64 13.86 5.32
N GLY A 144 -3.06 14.10 6.56
CA GLY A 144 -2.29 13.83 7.76
C GLY A 144 -2.84 12.59 8.46
N SER A 145 -1.96 11.81 9.06
CA SER A 145 -2.31 10.62 9.83
C SER A 145 -1.41 10.51 11.06
N VAL A 146 -2.03 10.24 12.21
CA VAL A 146 -1.35 9.90 13.47
C VAL A 146 -1.99 8.64 14.00
N GLY A 147 -1.21 7.67 14.44
CA GLY A 147 -1.75 6.44 15.00
C GLY A 147 -0.89 5.88 16.11
N VAL A 148 -1.53 5.13 17.01
CA VAL A 148 -0.86 4.33 18.02
C VAL A 148 -1.54 2.96 18.08
N VAL A 149 -0.73 1.91 18.08
CA VAL A 149 -1.15 0.52 18.16
C VAL A 149 -0.36 -0.17 19.26
N PHE A 150 -1.06 -0.93 20.10
CA PHE A 150 -0.46 -1.82 21.08
C PHE A 150 -0.46 -3.24 20.52
N ILE A 151 0.72 -3.84 20.46
CA ILE A 151 0.98 -5.13 19.85
C ILE A 151 1.27 -6.14 20.95
N TYR A 152 0.47 -7.18 21.03
CA TYR A 152 0.64 -8.32 21.91
C TYR A 152 1.35 -9.47 21.17
N HIS A 153 2.40 -9.98 21.80
CA HIS A 153 3.23 -11.06 21.29
C HIS A 153 2.74 -12.41 21.83
N LEU A 154 1.93 -13.14 21.07
CA LEU A 154 1.38 -14.44 21.51
C LEU A 154 2.42 -15.55 21.41
N LYS A 155 3.18 -15.55 20.31
CA LYS A 155 4.28 -16.47 20.03
C LYS A 155 5.39 -15.68 19.33
N PRO A 156 6.63 -16.21 19.25
CA PRO A 156 7.72 -15.55 18.54
C PRO A 156 7.44 -15.24 17.06
N ASN A 157 6.36 -15.80 16.51
CA ASN A 157 6.00 -15.72 15.10
C ASN A 157 4.53 -15.28 14.88
N LEU A 158 3.83 -14.87 15.94
CA LEU A 158 2.43 -14.46 15.91
C LEU A 158 2.20 -13.24 16.81
N GLU A 159 1.80 -12.15 16.18
CA GLU A 159 1.56 -10.85 16.79
C GLU A 159 0.17 -10.36 16.43
N LEU A 160 -0.54 -9.82 17.42
CA LEU A 160 -1.89 -9.28 17.31
C LEU A 160 -1.92 -7.94 18.02
N GLY A 161 -2.56 -6.94 17.46
CA GLY A 161 -2.61 -5.62 18.08
C GLY A 161 -3.85 -4.83 17.72
N GLY A 162 -4.11 -3.84 18.55
CA GLY A 162 -5.23 -2.93 18.42
C GLY A 162 -4.84 -1.54 18.87
N GLY A 163 -5.51 -0.54 18.32
CA GLY A 163 -5.22 0.84 18.61
C GLY A 163 -6.15 1.80 17.91
N ILE A 164 -5.67 3.04 17.77
CA ILE A 164 -6.43 4.14 17.20
C ILE A 164 -5.57 4.90 16.19
N ALA A 165 -6.21 5.35 15.13
CA ALA A 165 -5.61 6.24 14.15
C ALA A 165 -6.51 7.47 13.95
N LEU A 166 -5.92 8.65 13.89
CA LEU A 166 -6.56 9.91 13.53
C LEU A 166 -6.07 10.31 12.14
N ASN A 167 -6.97 10.46 11.17
CA ASN A 167 -6.62 10.99 9.86
C ASN A 167 -7.71 11.92 9.33
N ASN A 168 -7.41 12.67 8.27
CA ASN A 168 -8.35 13.60 7.62
C ASN A 168 -8.79 13.11 6.22
N SER A 169 -8.82 11.80 5.96
CA SER A 169 -9.19 11.24 4.65
C SER A 169 -10.56 11.73 4.17
N PHE A 170 -11.53 11.88 5.09
CA PHE A 170 -12.88 12.41 4.81
C PHE A 170 -13.02 13.94 4.97
N GLY A 171 -11.94 14.70 4.87
CA GLY A 171 -11.99 16.17 4.78
C GLY A 171 -11.92 16.88 6.12
N TYR A 172 -12.14 16.15 7.21
CA TYR A 172 -11.97 16.61 8.59
C TYR A 172 -11.30 15.49 9.42
N PRO A 173 -10.57 15.83 10.50
CA PRO A 173 -9.95 14.83 11.37
C PRO A 173 -10.97 13.86 11.95
N MET A 174 -10.72 12.56 11.82
CA MET A 174 -11.59 11.49 12.28
C MET A 174 -10.77 10.35 12.87
N LEU A 175 -11.31 9.76 13.95
CA LEU A 175 -10.73 8.65 14.69
C LEU A 175 -11.24 7.31 14.13
N PHE A 176 -10.31 6.40 13.87
CA PHE A 176 -10.55 5.06 13.34
C PHE A 176 -9.92 4.00 14.24
N PRO A 177 -10.54 2.80 14.35
CA PRO A 177 -9.85 1.66 14.92
C PRO A 177 -8.66 1.28 14.05
N ALA A 178 -7.52 0.99 14.68
CA ALA A 178 -6.34 0.46 14.02
C ALA A 178 -6.14 -0.99 14.46
N PHE A 179 -5.96 -1.89 13.50
CA PHE A 179 -5.72 -3.30 13.75
C PHE A 179 -4.33 -3.69 13.27
N TYR A 180 -3.68 -4.58 14.02
CA TYR A 180 -2.39 -5.13 13.65
C TYR A 180 -2.45 -6.64 13.73
N PHE A 181 -1.99 -7.29 12.67
CA PHE A 181 -1.82 -8.72 12.65
C PHE A 181 -0.58 -9.04 11.83
N ASN A 182 0.30 -9.84 12.40
CA ASN A 182 1.48 -10.34 11.74
C ASN A 182 1.72 -11.78 12.18
N TRP A 183 1.62 -12.70 11.23
CA TRP A 183 1.90 -14.11 11.44
C TRP A 183 2.82 -14.61 10.35
N ALA A 184 3.93 -15.23 10.74
CA ALA A 184 4.89 -15.82 9.81
C ALA A 184 5.31 -17.21 10.28
N THR A 185 5.53 -18.15 9.36
CA THR A 185 6.20 -19.42 9.68
C THR A 185 7.63 -19.40 9.14
N ALA A 186 8.56 -20.01 9.88
CA ALA A 186 9.94 -20.16 9.45
C ALA A 186 10.18 -21.59 8.92
N GLY A 187 11.06 -21.72 7.92
CA GLY A 187 11.48 -23.01 7.38
C GLY A 187 11.35 -23.12 5.86
N LYS A 188 11.26 -24.36 5.38
CA LYS A 188 11.16 -24.67 3.94
C LYS A 188 9.81 -24.21 3.35
N TYR A 189 8.76 -24.27 4.16
CA TYR A 189 7.43 -23.76 3.85
C TYR A 189 7.15 -22.51 4.69
N THR A 190 6.80 -21.41 4.05
CA THR A 190 6.61 -20.10 4.67
C THR A 190 5.19 -19.62 4.43
N VAL A 191 4.40 -19.48 5.47
CA VAL A 191 3.13 -18.75 5.41
C VAL A 191 3.36 -17.40 6.07
N LYS A 192 2.93 -16.33 5.42
CA LYS A 192 2.99 -14.96 5.95
C LYS A 192 1.64 -14.30 5.75
N ILE A 193 1.07 -13.75 6.81
CA ILE A 193 -0.12 -12.90 6.79
C ILE A 193 0.23 -11.60 7.52
N SER A 194 0.07 -10.47 6.86
CA SER A 194 0.32 -9.14 7.42
C SER A 194 -0.80 -8.18 7.05
N MET A 195 -1.14 -7.28 7.99
CA MET A 195 -2.10 -6.19 7.81
C MET A 195 -1.45 -4.79 7.86
N MET A 196 -0.13 -4.69 7.77
CA MET A 196 0.58 -3.41 8.00
C MET A 196 0.29 -2.34 6.93
N ASP A 197 0.23 -2.72 5.66
CA ASP A 197 0.06 -1.81 4.50
C ASP A 197 -1.07 -2.31 3.58
N GLY A 198 -2.20 -2.69 4.19
CA GLY A 198 -3.25 -3.49 3.55
C GLY A 198 -3.11 -4.97 3.90
N VAL A 199 -3.95 -5.82 3.31
CA VAL A 199 -3.94 -7.26 3.60
C VAL A 199 -2.98 -7.95 2.62
N GLU A 200 -1.90 -8.53 3.14
CA GLU A 200 -0.97 -9.34 2.37
C GLU A 200 -0.93 -10.75 2.94
N MET A 201 -1.29 -11.74 2.13
CA MET A 201 -1.19 -13.15 2.43
C MET A 201 -0.25 -13.81 1.43
N SER A 202 0.63 -14.67 1.92
CA SER A 202 1.47 -15.50 1.07
C SER A 202 1.70 -16.87 1.68
N ALA A 203 1.72 -17.88 0.83
CA ALA A 203 2.08 -19.25 1.16
C ALA A 203 3.18 -19.70 0.18
N GLY A 204 4.33 -20.07 0.71
CA GLY A 204 5.57 -20.15 -0.04
C GLY A 204 6.40 -21.37 0.24
N TYR A 205 7.28 -21.67 -0.71
CA TYR A 205 8.27 -22.73 -0.66
C TYR A 205 9.63 -22.16 -1.05
N ASN A 206 10.60 -22.26 -0.14
CA ASN A 206 11.99 -21.88 -0.39
C ASN A 206 12.66 -23.02 -1.17
N ALA A 207 12.68 -22.92 -2.50
CA ALA A 207 13.25 -23.94 -3.37
C ALA A 207 14.77 -24.06 -3.20
N ASN A 208 15.46 -22.91 -3.11
CA ASN A 208 16.89 -22.85 -2.80
C ASN A 208 17.25 -21.45 -2.27
N ARG A 209 18.55 -21.22 -2.00
CA ARG A 209 19.05 -19.93 -1.49
C ARG A 209 18.83 -18.71 -2.41
N HIS A 210 18.53 -18.94 -3.69
CA HIS A 210 18.35 -17.91 -4.71
C HIS A 210 16.89 -17.81 -5.22
N LEU A 211 15.99 -18.68 -4.79
CA LEU A 211 14.63 -18.75 -5.33
C LEU A 211 13.62 -19.19 -4.25
N SER A 212 12.64 -18.32 -3.99
CA SER A 212 11.38 -18.64 -3.30
C SER A 212 10.23 -18.66 -4.29
N LEU A 213 9.30 -19.59 -4.11
CA LEU A 213 8.07 -19.70 -4.89
C LEU A 213 6.88 -19.47 -3.97
N ASN A 214 6.11 -18.41 -4.19
CA ASN A 214 5.01 -18.03 -3.31
C ASN A 214 3.68 -17.99 -4.08
N LEU A 215 2.60 -18.43 -3.47
CA LEU A 215 1.23 -18.05 -3.83
C LEU A 215 0.85 -16.85 -2.98
N VAL A 216 0.31 -15.80 -3.59
CA VAL A 216 0.03 -14.53 -2.92
C VAL A 216 -1.42 -14.10 -3.13
N ALA A 217 -1.99 -13.48 -2.11
CA ALA A 217 -3.23 -12.74 -2.17
C ALA A 217 -3.02 -11.37 -1.50
N GLU A 218 -3.31 -10.28 -2.21
CA GLU A 218 -3.05 -8.92 -1.72
C GLU A 218 -4.28 -8.03 -1.92
N LEU A 219 -4.64 -7.24 -0.91
CA LEU A 219 -5.57 -6.11 -1.02
C LEU A 219 -4.77 -4.82 -0.84
N LYS A 220 -4.66 -4.03 -1.90
CA LYS A 220 -3.93 -2.76 -1.93
C LYS A 220 -4.73 -1.69 -2.67
N GLY A 221 -4.28 -0.45 -2.62
CA GLY A 221 -4.93 0.63 -3.36
C GLY A 221 -4.23 1.97 -3.29
N GLN A 222 -4.71 2.87 -4.14
CA GLN A 222 -4.32 4.28 -4.23
C GLN A 222 -5.60 5.13 -4.22
N MET A 223 -5.43 6.43 -4.06
CA MET A 223 -6.57 7.35 -4.01
C MET A 223 -6.14 8.72 -4.50
N ALA A 224 -7.09 9.49 -5.03
CA ALA A 224 -6.88 10.89 -5.37
C ALA A 224 -7.93 11.75 -4.68
N LEU A 225 -7.49 12.85 -4.07
CA LEU A 225 -8.38 13.88 -3.55
C LEU A 225 -8.58 14.92 -4.62
N MET A 226 -9.82 15.21 -4.95
CA MET A 226 -10.15 16.09 -6.07
C MET A 226 -11.39 16.92 -5.75
N GLU A 227 -11.67 17.88 -6.63
CA GLU A 227 -12.94 18.58 -6.62
C GLU A 227 -13.60 18.33 -7.96
N GLN A 228 -14.88 18.01 -7.89
CA GLN A 228 -15.72 17.76 -9.04
C GLN A 228 -17.10 18.32 -8.72
N ASP A 229 -17.64 19.13 -9.63
CA ASP A 229 -18.93 19.81 -9.47
C ASP A 229 -19.00 20.68 -8.19
N GLY A 230 -17.89 21.36 -7.85
CA GLY A 230 -17.79 22.23 -6.67
C GLY A 230 -17.78 21.51 -5.32
N LYS A 231 -17.69 20.17 -5.32
CA LYS A 231 -17.61 19.34 -4.11
C LYS A 231 -16.27 18.65 -4.00
N ASP A 232 -15.76 18.53 -2.78
CA ASP A 232 -14.59 17.71 -2.49
C ASP A 232 -14.97 16.23 -2.58
N LYS A 233 -14.25 15.50 -3.44
CA LYS A 233 -14.45 14.08 -3.71
C LYS A 233 -13.16 13.28 -3.53
N ILE A 234 -13.33 11.98 -3.31
CA ILE A 234 -12.26 11.00 -3.28
C ILE A 234 -12.47 10.06 -4.46
N PHE A 235 -11.47 9.92 -5.31
CA PHE A 235 -11.38 8.77 -6.19
C PHE A 235 -10.57 7.67 -5.49
N SER A 236 -11.18 6.50 -5.31
CA SER A 236 -10.54 5.33 -4.72
C SER A 236 -10.23 4.31 -5.81
N HIS A 237 -8.98 3.84 -5.87
CA HIS A 237 -8.53 2.78 -6.76
C HIS A 237 -7.97 1.64 -5.91
N GLN A 238 -8.78 0.65 -5.60
CA GLN A 238 -8.40 -0.51 -4.80
C GLN A 238 -8.40 -1.76 -5.66
N TYR A 239 -7.64 -2.79 -5.27
CA TYR A 239 -7.61 -4.06 -6.00
C TYR A 239 -7.25 -5.23 -5.09
N ILE A 240 -7.87 -6.36 -5.40
CA ILE A 240 -7.55 -7.67 -4.84
C ILE A 240 -6.77 -8.45 -5.89
N ILE A 241 -5.54 -8.83 -5.57
CA ILE A 241 -4.66 -9.63 -6.44
C ILE A 241 -4.61 -11.05 -5.88
N ALA A 242 -4.62 -12.04 -6.77
CA ALA A 242 -4.26 -13.41 -6.46
C ALA A 242 -3.30 -13.93 -7.55
N GLY A 243 -2.17 -14.52 -7.16
CA GLY A 243 -1.19 -14.95 -8.16
C GLY A 243 -0.04 -15.78 -7.63
N PHE A 244 0.79 -16.24 -8.56
CA PHE A 244 2.04 -16.91 -8.28
C PHE A 244 3.20 -15.91 -8.37
N ARG A 245 4.03 -15.90 -7.34
CA ARG A 245 5.18 -15.01 -7.14
C ARG A 245 6.46 -15.81 -6.96
N PRO A 246 7.19 -16.13 -8.02
CA PRO A 246 8.61 -16.42 -7.91
C PRO A 246 9.36 -15.17 -7.43
N GLU A 247 10.29 -15.36 -6.52
CA GLU A 247 11.15 -14.32 -5.97
C GLU A 247 12.60 -14.75 -6.08
N ILE A 248 13.34 -14.04 -6.92
CA ILE A 248 14.76 -14.31 -7.19
C ILE A 248 15.59 -13.52 -6.17
N LYS A 249 16.40 -14.23 -5.38
CA LYS A 249 17.26 -13.64 -4.35
C LYS A 249 18.69 -13.57 -4.87
N LEU A 250 19.23 -12.36 -4.94
CA LEU A 250 20.60 -12.08 -5.37
C LEU A 250 21.42 -11.68 -4.14
N GLY A 251 22.19 -12.64 -3.63
CA GLY A 251 22.94 -12.48 -2.38
C GLY A 251 22.01 -12.37 -1.17
N LYS A 252 22.40 -11.54 -0.19
CA LYS A 252 21.64 -11.34 1.07
C LYS A 252 20.77 -10.10 1.07
N ARG A 253 20.90 -9.24 0.06
CA ARG A 253 20.43 -7.85 0.08
C ARG A 253 19.45 -7.50 -1.02
N ILE A 254 19.37 -8.28 -2.09
CA ILE A 254 18.53 -7.96 -3.24
C ILE A 254 17.54 -9.10 -3.47
N SER A 255 16.26 -8.76 -3.61
CA SER A 255 15.21 -9.68 -4.06
C SER A 255 14.39 -9.08 -5.18
N ILE A 256 14.04 -9.92 -6.16
CA ILE A 256 13.27 -9.54 -7.35
C ILE A 256 12.01 -10.41 -7.38
N PRO A 257 10.90 -9.95 -6.77
CA PRO A 257 9.62 -10.62 -6.89
C PRO A 257 8.99 -10.36 -8.26
N ILE A 258 8.60 -11.41 -8.96
CA ILE A 258 7.81 -11.33 -10.20
C ILE A 258 6.50 -12.02 -9.90
N THR A 259 5.36 -11.38 -10.16
CA THR A 259 4.04 -11.99 -9.91
C THR A 259 3.27 -12.07 -11.21
N ALA A 260 2.66 -13.22 -11.48
CA ALA A 260 1.68 -13.42 -12.54
C ALA A 260 0.41 -14.01 -11.93
N GLY A 261 -0.74 -13.50 -12.34
CA GLY A 261 -2.02 -13.95 -11.79
C GLY A 261 -3.17 -13.15 -12.32
N ILE A 262 -4.12 -12.87 -11.44
CA ILE A 262 -5.32 -12.11 -11.71
C ILE A 262 -5.48 -10.99 -10.68
N HIS A 263 -6.12 -9.91 -11.09
CA HIS A 263 -6.83 -9.09 -10.12
C HIS A 263 -8.28 -9.57 -10.10
N ALA A 264 -8.78 -9.98 -8.95
CA ALA A 264 -10.11 -10.57 -8.80
C ALA A 264 -11.21 -9.51 -8.91
N MET A 265 -10.99 -8.36 -8.27
CA MET A 265 -11.89 -7.20 -8.31
C MET A 265 -11.05 -5.96 -8.11
N ARG A 266 -11.37 -4.90 -8.85
CA ARG A 266 -10.70 -3.60 -8.74
C ARG A 266 -11.73 -2.47 -8.60
N PRO A 267 -12.19 -2.19 -7.36
CA PRO A 267 -13.03 -1.03 -7.08
C PRO A 267 -12.37 0.26 -7.55
N ALA A 268 -13.11 1.05 -8.31
CA ALA A 268 -12.64 2.30 -8.90
C ALA A 268 -13.82 3.27 -8.95
N GLU A 269 -13.94 4.12 -7.94
CA GLU A 269 -15.14 4.95 -7.76
C GLU A 269 -14.82 6.34 -7.21
N ILE A 270 -15.64 7.31 -7.61
CA ILE A 270 -15.63 8.68 -7.11
C ILE A 270 -16.74 8.82 -6.08
N THR A 271 -16.38 9.15 -4.84
CA THR A 271 -17.32 9.36 -3.75
C THR A 271 -17.15 10.75 -3.14
N ASP A 272 -18.22 11.28 -2.53
CA ASP A 272 -18.10 12.50 -1.74
C ASP A 272 -17.15 12.26 -0.58
N ARG A 273 -16.33 13.26 -0.24
CA ARG A 273 -15.37 13.19 0.86
C ARG A 273 -16.08 13.27 2.22
N SER A 274 -16.83 12.22 2.57
CA SER A 274 -17.65 12.12 3.78
C SER A 274 -17.77 10.66 4.25
N LEU A 275 -17.91 10.44 5.56
CA LEU A 275 -18.10 9.09 6.11
C LEU A 275 -19.38 8.41 5.59
N LYS A 276 -20.44 9.19 5.35
CA LYS A 276 -21.71 8.70 4.83
C LYS A 276 -21.53 7.98 3.49
N SER A 277 -20.55 8.40 2.69
CA SER A 277 -20.25 7.80 1.39
C SER A 277 -19.79 6.34 1.49
N MET A 278 -19.22 5.91 2.62
CA MET A 278 -18.81 4.51 2.84
C MET A 278 -19.99 3.54 2.99
N PHE A 279 -21.18 4.06 3.29
CA PHE A 279 -22.38 3.28 3.54
C PHE A 279 -23.38 3.39 2.38
N GLN A 280 -22.89 3.72 1.17
CA GLN A 280 -23.71 3.74 -0.03
C GLN A 280 -23.85 2.32 -0.59
N ASP A 281 -25.06 1.96 -1.01
CA ASP A 281 -25.36 0.64 -1.60
C ASP A 281 -24.91 0.53 -3.06
N ARG A 282 -24.31 1.58 -3.60
CA ARG A 282 -23.82 1.65 -4.98
C ARG A 282 -22.30 1.60 -4.98
N SER A 283 -21.74 0.63 -5.69
CA SER A 283 -20.28 0.51 -5.85
C SER A 283 -19.93 0.27 -7.31
N TYR A 284 -18.75 0.76 -7.69
CA TYR A 284 -18.23 0.59 -9.04
C TYR A 284 -16.88 -0.11 -9.04
N TYR A 285 -16.70 -1.03 -9.98
CA TYR A 285 -15.48 -1.81 -10.07
C TYR A 285 -15.20 -2.26 -11.50
N PHE A 286 -13.92 -2.50 -11.75
CA PHE A 286 -13.47 -3.27 -12.89
C PHE A 286 -13.48 -4.76 -12.54
N GLN A 287 -14.06 -5.57 -13.43
CA GLN A 287 -14.15 -7.01 -13.26
C GLN A 287 -12.78 -7.69 -13.34
N ILE A 288 -12.76 -8.98 -13.00
CA ILE A 288 -11.57 -9.84 -13.04
C ILE A 288 -10.79 -9.70 -14.35
N SER A 289 -9.46 -9.61 -14.25
CA SER A 289 -8.58 -9.57 -15.43
C SER A 289 -7.14 -10.03 -15.11
N PRO A 290 -6.33 -10.36 -16.14
CA PRO A 290 -4.93 -10.70 -15.96
C PRO A 290 -4.16 -9.62 -15.19
N TYR A 291 -3.24 -10.07 -14.34
CA TYR A 291 -2.35 -9.23 -13.55
C TYR A 291 -0.91 -9.70 -13.69
N ALA A 292 0.00 -8.75 -13.82
CA ALA A 292 1.42 -9.00 -13.78
C ALA A 292 2.14 -7.91 -12.98
N SER A 293 3.20 -8.26 -12.26
CA SER A 293 4.06 -7.27 -11.62
C SER A 293 5.51 -7.72 -11.56
N ALA A 294 6.42 -6.76 -11.52
CA ALA A 294 7.81 -6.98 -11.18
C ALA A 294 8.22 -5.96 -10.11
N GLY A 295 8.95 -6.44 -9.10
CA GLY A 295 9.49 -5.60 -8.05
C GLY A 295 10.98 -5.80 -7.84
N LEU A 296 11.56 -4.91 -7.06
CA LEU A 296 12.94 -4.91 -6.62
C LEU A 296 12.95 -4.44 -5.17
N ASN A 297 13.39 -5.31 -4.27
CA ASN A 297 13.67 -4.93 -2.89
C ASN A 297 15.18 -4.97 -2.65
N ILE A 298 15.68 -3.95 -1.96
CA ILE A 298 17.10 -3.80 -1.63
C ILE A 298 17.20 -3.47 -0.15
N ASP A 299 17.90 -4.33 0.60
CA ASP A 299 18.24 -4.14 2.01
C ASP A 299 19.71 -3.73 2.10
N PHE A 300 20.00 -2.60 2.76
CA PHE A 300 21.37 -2.09 2.97
C PHE A 300 21.94 -2.52 4.32
#